data_AF-A0A1H8BDY3-F1
#
_entry.id   AF-A0A1H8BDY3-F1
#
_cell.length_a   1.000
_cell.length_b   1.000
_cell.length_c   1.000
_cell.angle_alpha   90.00
_cell.angle_beta   90.00
_cell.angle_gamma   90.00
#
_symmetry.space_group_name_H-M   'P 1'
#
loop_
_entity.id
_entity.type
_entity.pdbx_description
1 polymer ?
#
loop_
_entity_poly.entity_id
_entity_poly.type
_entity_poly.pdbx_seq_one_letter_code
_entity_poly.pdbx_strand_id
1 'polypeptide(L)'
;MTQVTSTFDGTGDIFAVDGSGNLFRYHAPNYYGSQRTQIGTSWNTMSQIVGVGNTTGSGSDDIIAVDASTGILYRYTGPNYYGSQKVQIGTSWNTMTNLAAIPGNGTTDLLATNISTQNLYRYTGPNYSGSTATQVGNGW
;
A
#
# COMPACT_ATOMS: atom_id res chain seq x y z
N MET A 1 -11.35 -3.73 9.87
CA MET A 1 -10.15 -2.92 10.08
C MET A 1 -9.07 -3.51 9.21
N THR A 2 -8.64 -2.80 8.17
CA THR A 2 -7.47 -3.20 7.38
C THR A 2 -6.27 -2.50 8.00
N GLN A 3 -5.29 -3.27 8.49
CA GLN A 3 -4.06 -2.76 9.08
C GLN A 3 -3.01 -2.59 7.99
N VAL A 4 -2.31 -1.46 8.02
CA VAL A 4 -1.17 -1.19 7.15
C VAL A 4 -0.02 -0.77 8.06
N THR A 5 1.07 -1.55 8.07
CA THR A 5 2.27 -1.23 8.83
C THR A 5 3.13 -0.23 8.05
N SER A 6 3.46 0.91 8.65
CA SER A 6 4.46 1.85 8.13
C SER A 6 5.76 1.65 8.92
N THR A 7 6.91 1.64 8.27
CA THR A 7 8.17 1.22 8.91
C THR A 7 9.33 2.20 8.77
N PHE A 8 9.19 3.36 8.13
CA PHE A 8 10.40 4.10 7.74
C PHE A 8 10.41 5.64 7.91
N ASP A 9 9.71 6.17 8.92
CA ASP A 9 10.03 7.49 9.51
C ASP A 9 10.87 7.41 10.81
N GLY A 10 11.27 6.18 11.19
CA GLY A 10 12.06 5.90 12.40
C GLY A 10 11.24 5.61 13.66
N THR A 11 9.90 5.69 13.61
CA THR A 11 9.04 5.49 14.80
C THR A 11 8.24 4.19 14.80
N GLY A 12 7.90 3.63 13.63
CA GLY A 12 7.16 2.36 13.53
C GLY A 12 5.64 2.52 13.67
N ASP A 13 5.09 3.54 13.02
CA ASP A 13 3.68 3.89 13.08
C ASP A 13 2.74 2.89 12.38
N ILE A 14 1.48 2.90 12.77
CA ILE A 14 0.43 2.07 12.17
C ILE A 14 -0.57 2.96 11.45
N PHE A 15 -0.90 2.61 10.21
CA PHE A 15 -2.01 3.21 9.49
C PHE A 15 -3.19 2.24 9.48
N ALA A 16 -4.40 2.75 9.73
CA ALA A 16 -5.60 1.94 9.74
C ALA A 16 -6.82 2.69 9.20
N VAL A 17 -7.70 1.95 8.53
CA VAL A 17 -8.97 2.46 8.00
C VAL A 17 -10.11 2.07 8.93
N ASP A 18 -10.94 3.05 9.32
CA ASP A 18 -12.15 2.82 10.11
C ASP A 18 -13.35 2.36 9.26
N GLY A 19 -14.47 2.03 9.91
CA GLY A 19 -15.69 1.59 9.21
C GLY A 19 -16.36 2.66 8.35
N SER A 20 -16.00 3.92 8.54
CA SER A 20 -16.49 5.07 7.75
C SER A 20 -15.56 5.41 6.58
N GLY A 21 -14.46 4.68 6.41
CA GLY A 21 -13.48 4.91 5.35
C GLY A 21 -12.47 6.02 5.66
N ASN A 22 -12.34 6.46 6.90
CA ASN A 22 -11.29 7.40 7.31
C ASN A 22 -9.98 6.65 7.53
N LEU A 23 -8.88 7.18 6.98
CA LEU A 23 -7.53 6.69 7.25
C LEU A 23 -6.93 7.44 8.43
N PHE A 24 -6.41 6.70 9.39
CA PHE A 24 -5.76 7.22 10.59
C PHE A 24 -4.33 6.74 10.71
N ARG A 25 -3.47 7.64 11.18
CA ARG A 25 -2.13 7.35 11.69
C ARG A 25 -2.19 7.18 13.21
N TYR A 26 -1.68 6.05 13.68
CA TYR A 26 -1.48 5.73 15.09
C TYR A 26 0.01 5.85 15.40
N HIS A 27 0.32 6.79 16.28
CA HIS A 27 1.69 7.14 16.63
C HIS A 27 2.29 6.10 17.58
N ALA A 28 3.47 5.62 17.23
CA ALA A 28 4.33 4.81 18.06
C ALA A 28 4.87 5.63 19.25
N PRO A 29 5.33 4.96 20.31
CA PRO A 29 5.26 3.51 20.53
C PRO A 29 3.91 3.05 21.12
N ASN A 30 2.97 3.98 21.37
CA ASN A 30 1.82 3.71 22.22
C ASN A 30 0.54 3.35 21.46
N TYR A 31 0.39 3.82 20.22
CA TYR A 31 -0.73 3.51 19.33
C TYR A 31 -2.11 3.77 19.94
N TYR A 32 -2.23 4.77 20.81
CA TYR A 32 -3.49 5.11 21.46
C TYR A 32 -4.49 5.70 20.44
N GLY A 33 -5.66 5.08 20.34
CA GLY A 33 -6.70 5.54 19.42
C GLY A 33 -7.24 6.94 19.72
N SER A 34 -7.10 7.44 20.96
CA SER A 34 -7.43 8.82 21.33
C SER A 34 -6.44 9.86 20.79
N GLN A 35 -5.24 9.44 20.37
CA GLN A 35 -4.19 10.29 19.84
C GLN A 35 -3.97 10.11 18.33
N ARG A 36 -4.76 9.25 17.69
CA ARG A 36 -4.64 9.00 16.25
C ARG A 36 -4.97 10.26 15.46
N THR A 37 -4.26 10.47 14.35
CA THR A 37 -4.48 11.61 13.46
C THR A 37 -5.18 11.15 12.20
N GLN A 38 -6.26 11.81 11.80
CA GLN A 38 -6.87 11.54 10.50
C GLN A 38 -5.99 12.11 9.39
N ILE A 39 -5.66 11.27 8.43
CA ILE A 39 -4.73 11.56 7.33
C ILE A 39 -5.34 11.27 5.96
N GLY A 40 -6.60 10.84 5.90
CA GLY A 40 -7.32 10.63 4.66
C GLY A 40 -8.80 10.27 4.86
N THR A 41 -9.53 10.25 3.74
CA THR A 41 -10.96 9.92 3.64
C THR A 41 -11.23 9.00 2.45
N SER A 42 -12.37 8.31 2.45
CA SER A 42 -12.81 7.43 1.35
C SER A 42 -11.90 6.23 1.08
N TRP A 43 -11.13 5.78 2.08
CA TRP A 43 -10.21 4.64 1.97
C TRP A 43 -10.90 3.28 1.92
N ASN A 44 -12.19 3.22 2.26
CA ASN A 44 -13.03 2.05 2.06
C ASN A 44 -13.27 1.70 0.58
N THR A 45 -12.86 2.57 -0.35
CA THR A 45 -12.88 2.31 -1.80
C THR A 45 -11.67 1.50 -2.29
N MET A 46 -10.68 1.26 -1.42
CA MET A 46 -9.48 0.48 -1.73
C MET A 46 -9.67 -0.98 -1.31
N SER A 47 -9.34 -1.92 -2.20
CA SER A 47 -9.42 -3.37 -1.91
C SER A 47 -8.18 -3.90 -1.19
N GLN A 48 -7.02 -3.30 -1.47
CA GLN A 48 -5.74 -3.64 -0.85
C GLN A 48 -4.97 -2.35 -0.58
N ILE A 49 -4.28 -2.29 0.56
CA ILE A 49 -3.51 -1.13 1.00
C ILE A 49 -2.23 -1.64 1.63
N VAL A 50 -1.09 -1.07 1.26
CA VAL A 50 0.23 -1.43 1.78
C VAL A 50 1.11 -0.18 1.92
N GLY A 51 1.85 -0.08 3.02
CA GLY A 51 2.87 0.96 3.21
C GLY A 51 4.16 0.52 2.54
N VAL A 52 4.82 1.42 1.81
CA VAL A 52 6.05 1.10 1.06
C VAL A 52 7.27 1.89 1.51
N GLY A 53 7.15 2.64 2.61
CA GLY A 53 8.20 3.54 3.08
C GLY A 53 8.27 4.82 2.26
N ASN A 54 9.22 5.69 2.57
CA ASN A 54 9.45 6.96 1.87
C ASN A 54 10.13 6.76 0.49
N THR A 55 9.39 6.23 -0.48
CA THR A 55 9.89 5.96 -1.84
C THR A 55 10.02 7.21 -2.72
N THR A 56 9.35 8.29 -2.34
CA THR A 56 9.31 9.56 -3.08
C THR A 56 10.26 10.63 -2.52
N GLY A 57 10.85 10.41 -1.35
CA GLY A 57 11.72 11.38 -0.68
C GLY A 57 10.96 12.50 0.04
N SER A 58 9.66 12.35 0.29
CA SER A 58 8.81 13.34 0.98
C SER A 58 9.15 13.51 2.48
N GLY A 59 9.87 12.56 3.06
CA GLY A 59 10.13 12.50 4.50
C GLY A 59 9.00 11.81 5.28
N SER A 60 8.01 11.24 4.59
CA SER A 60 6.94 10.43 5.17
C SER A 60 6.72 9.19 4.33
N ASP A 61 6.17 8.13 4.94
CA ASP A 61 5.92 6.88 4.24
C ASP A 61 4.88 7.06 3.13
N ASP A 62 5.13 6.46 1.97
CA ASP A 62 4.16 6.39 0.88
C ASP A 62 3.27 5.16 1.07
N ILE A 63 2.03 5.24 0.56
CA ILE A 63 1.07 4.15 0.54
C ILE A 63 0.83 3.73 -0.90
N ILE A 64 0.77 2.43 -1.14
CA ILE A 64 0.24 1.86 -2.38
C ILE A 64 -1.12 1.23 -2.09
N ALA A 65 -2.11 1.51 -2.93
CA ALA A 65 -3.44 0.95 -2.79
C ALA A 65 -4.06 0.60 -4.14
N VAL A 66 -4.91 -0.42 -4.13
CA VAL A 66 -5.68 -0.88 -5.29
C VAL A 66 -7.09 -0.35 -5.18
N ASP A 67 -7.54 0.42 -6.17
CA ASP A 67 -8.94 0.84 -6.27
C ASP A 67 -9.83 -0.37 -6.54
N ALA A 68 -10.81 -0.60 -5.67
CA ALA A 68 -11.63 -1.82 -5.72
C ALA A 68 -12.50 -1.90 -6.98
N SER A 69 -12.91 -0.76 -7.53
CA SER A 69 -13.84 -0.71 -8.66
C SER A 69 -13.14 -0.84 -10.01
N THR A 70 -11.95 -0.25 -10.14
CA THR A 70 -11.22 -0.14 -11.41
C THR A 70 -10.03 -1.09 -11.51
N GLY A 71 -9.54 -1.61 -10.37
CA GLY A 71 -8.29 -2.37 -10.33
C GLY A 71 -7.05 -1.53 -10.65
N ILE A 72 -7.15 -0.20 -10.60
CA ILE A 72 -6.01 0.69 -10.78
C ILE A 72 -5.16 0.67 -9.50
N LEU A 73 -3.84 0.54 -9.66
CA LEU A 73 -2.87 0.70 -8.58
C LEU A 73 -2.47 2.16 -8.49
N TYR A 74 -2.61 2.73 -7.29
CA TYR A 74 -2.24 4.10 -6.98
C TYR A 74 -1.13 4.15 -5.94
N ARG A 75 -0.18 5.06 -6.11
CA ARG A 75 0.72 5.54 -5.07
C ARG A 75 0.16 6.82 -4.47
N TYR A 76 0.14 6.91 -3.15
CA TYR A 76 -0.18 8.11 -2.39
C TYR A 76 1.07 8.55 -1.64
N THR A 77 1.54 9.75 -1.95
CA THR A 77 2.70 10.35 -1.29
C THR A 77 2.32 10.85 0.10
N GLY A 78 3.12 10.53 1.12
CA GLY A 78 2.90 11.04 2.48
C GLY A 78 3.19 12.56 2.62
N PRO A 79 2.79 13.18 3.76
CA PRO A 79 2.08 12.62 4.90
C PRO A 79 0.54 12.66 4.80
N ASN A 80 -0.01 13.23 3.73
CA ASN A 80 -1.44 13.45 3.57
C ASN A 80 -1.99 12.60 2.43
N TYR A 81 -2.99 11.77 2.73
CA TYR A 81 -3.51 10.76 1.82
C TYR A 81 -5.00 10.99 1.51
N TYR A 82 -5.39 12.24 1.29
CA TYR A 82 -6.76 12.62 0.90
C TYR A 82 -7.07 12.37 -0.59
N GLY A 83 -6.11 11.81 -1.35
CA GLY A 83 -6.31 11.30 -2.71
C GLY A 83 -6.23 12.32 -3.85
N SER A 84 -6.12 13.61 -3.56
CA SER A 84 -5.93 14.66 -4.58
C SER A 84 -4.59 14.56 -5.33
N GLN A 85 -3.60 13.88 -4.75
CA GLN A 85 -2.24 13.76 -5.29
C GLN A 85 -1.85 12.30 -5.60
N LYS A 86 -2.81 11.38 -5.66
CA LYS A 86 -2.49 9.98 -5.98
C LYS A 86 -2.00 9.86 -7.42
N VAL A 87 -0.99 9.02 -7.63
CA VAL A 87 -0.39 8.75 -8.94
C VAL A 87 -0.75 7.35 -9.36
N GLN A 88 -1.31 7.18 -10.56
CA GLN A 88 -1.51 5.85 -11.13
C GLN A 88 -0.16 5.23 -11.48
N ILE A 89 0.06 4.01 -11.00
CA ILE A 89 1.31 3.25 -11.16
C ILE A 89 1.07 1.82 -11.65
N GLY A 90 -0.17 1.46 -11.99
CA GLY A 90 -0.48 0.15 -12.55
C GLY A 90 -1.96 -0.02 -12.89
N THR A 91 -2.26 -1.07 -13.64
CA THR A 91 -3.63 -1.46 -14.03
C THR A 91 -3.83 -2.96 -13.83
N SER A 92 -5.09 -3.40 -13.80
CA SER A 92 -5.47 -4.82 -13.68
C SER A 92 -5.07 -5.50 -12.35
N TRP A 93 -4.87 -4.73 -11.29
CA TRP A 93 -4.49 -5.23 -9.96
C TRP A 93 -5.66 -5.87 -9.19
N ASN A 94 -6.88 -5.76 -9.70
CA ASN A 94 -8.05 -6.53 -9.21
C ASN A 94 -7.94 -8.04 -9.48
N THR A 95 -6.97 -8.48 -10.29
CA THR A 95 -6.65 -9.91 -10.49
C THR A 95 -5.67 -10.46 -9.46
N MET A 96 -5.15 -9.60 -8.58
CA MET A 96 -4.14 -9.91 -7.58
C MET A 96 -4.71 -9.80 -6.18
N THR A 97 -4.16 -10.56 -5.24
CA THR A 97 -4.46 -10.54 -3.80
C THR A 97 -3.17 -10.67 -2.98
N ASN A 98 -3.27 -10.61 -1.66
CA ASN A 98 -2.15 -10.79 -0.72
C ASN A 98 -0.99 -9.82 -0.98
N LEU A 99 -1.31 -8.55 -1.30
CA LEU A 99 -0.31 -7.52 -1.57
C LEU A 99 0.60 -7.27 -0.36
N ALA A 100 1.91 -7.41 -0.55
CA ALA A 100 2.91 -7.14 0.48
C ALA A 100 4.10 -6.35 -0.09
N ALA A 101 4.65 -5.46 0.72
CA ALA A 101 5.86 -4.72 0.39
C ALA A 101 7.09 -5.48 0.89
N ILE A 102 8.12 -5.56 0.06
CA ILE A 102 9.42 -6.17 0.42
C ILE A 102 10.57 -5.23 0.03
N PRO A 103 11.72 -5.31 0.70
CA PRO A 103 12.91 -4.61 0.25
C PRO A 103 13.26 -4.97 -1.19
N GLY A 104 13.52 -3.96 -2.01
CA GLY A 104 13.98 -4.11 -3.39
C GLY A 104 15.30 -3.39 -3.64
N ASN A 105 15.88 -3.61 -4.82
CA ASN A 105 17.16 -3.03 -5.21
C ASN A 105 16.98 -1.55 -5.62
N GLY A 106 17.01 -0.65 -4.63
CA GLY A 106 16.94 0.81 -4.84
C GLY A 106 15.56 1.43 -4.62
N THR A 107 14.48 0.63 -4.66
CA THR A 107 13.11 0.99 -4.26
C THR A 107 12.41 -0.22 -3.65
N THR A 108 11.30 -0.01 -2.94
CA THR A 108 10.43 -1.09 -2.44
C THR A 108 9.82 -1.88 -3.60
N ASP A 109 9.81 -3.21 -3.48
CA ASP A 109 9.13 -4.12 -4.42
C ASP A 109 7.82 -4.61 -3.81
N LEU A 110 6.91 -5.11 -4.66
CA LEU A 110 5.66 -5.72 -4.22
C LEU A 110 5.63 -7.22 -4.50
N LEU A 111 5.10 -7.99 -3.57
CA LEU A 111 4.63 -9.35 -3.79
C LEU A 111 3.12 -9.34 -3.91
N ALA A 112 2.57 -10.10 -4.85
CA ALA A 112 1.13 -10.33 -4.94
C ALA A 112 0.83 -11.69 -5.56
N THR A 113 -0.26 -12.32 -5.11
CA THR A 113 -0.74 -13.61 -5.61
C THR A 113 -1.80 -13.38 -6.66
N ASN A 114 -1.67 -14.00 -7.83
CA ASN A 114 -2.74 -14.01 -8.81
C ASN A 114 -3.91 -14.88 -8.31
N ILE A 115 -5.11 -14.32 -8.27
CA ILE A 115 -6.28 -14.96 -7.67
C ILE A 115 -6.68 -16.25 -8.39
N SER A 116 -6.56 -16.30 -9.73
CA SER A 116 -7.02 -17.45 -10.50
C SER A 116 -5.97 -18.55 -10.61
N THR A 117 -4.70 -18.19 -10.75
CA THR A 117 -3.62 -19.16 -10.95
C THR A 117 -2.91 -19.56 -9.66
N GLN A 118 -3.11 -18.84 -8.56
CA GLN A 118 -2.38 -19.01 -7.30
C GLN A 118 -0.85 -18.88 -7.46
N ASN A 119 -0.41 -18.19 -8.52
CA ASN A 119 1.00 -17.89 -8.73
C ASN A 119 1.37 -16.64 -7.93
N LEU A 120 2.47 -16.72 -7.20
CA LEU A 120 3.07 -15.58 -6.50
C LEU A 120 4.02 -14.85 -7.44
N TYR A 121 3.83 -13.54 -7.57
CA TYR A 121 4.67 -12.68 -8.41
C TYR A 121 5.36 -11.62 -7.58
N ARG A 122 6.62 -11.33 -7.94
CA ARG A 122 7.36 -10.14 -7.51
C ARG A 122 7.30 -9.07 -8.60
N TYR A 123 6.93 -7.86 -8.20
CA TYR A 123 6.85 -6.67 -9.02
C TYR A 123 7.92 -5.68 -8.58
N THR A 124 8.86 -5.38 -9.47
CA THR A 124 9.92 -4.42 -9.20
C THR A 124 9.37 -2.99 -9.17
N GLY A 125 9.73 -2.24 -8.13
CA GLY A 125 9.41 -0.82 -8.03
C GLY A 125 10.20 0.05 -9.02
N PRO A 126 9.80 1.32 -9.24
CA PRO A 126 8.60 1.98 -8.71
C PRO A 126 7.38 1.86 -9.63
N ASN A 127 7.51 1.18 -10.78
CA ASN A 127 6.47 1.14 -11.83
C ASN A 127 5.60 -0.12 -11.79
N TYR A 128 5.96 -1.12 -10.98
CA TYR A 128 5.19 -2.34 -10.69
C TYR A 128 4.46 -2.95 -11.91
N SER A 129 5.12 -2.98 -13.06
CA SER A 129 4.51 -3.42 -14.31
C SER A 129 4.31 -4.93 -14.31
N GLY A 130 3.14 -5.39 -14.74
CA GLY A 130 2.86 -6.81 -14.94
C GLY A 130 3.73 -7.45 -16.02
N SER A 131 4.21 -6.68 -17.00
CA SER A 131 5.10 -7.20 -18.06
C SER A 131 6.50 -7.56 -17.56
N THR A 132 6.92 -7.01 -16.43
CA THR A 132 8.23 -7.25 -15.80
C THR A 132 8.12 -8.05 -14.51
N ALA A 133 6.90 -8.49 -14.16
CA ALA A 133 6.67 -9.28 -12.97
C ALA A 133 7.34 -10.65 -13.10
N THR A 134 8.05 -11.07 -12.07
CA THR A 134 8.71 -12.37 -12.02
C THR A 134 7.88 -13.31 -11.16
N GLN A 135 7.51 -14.47 -11.69
CA GLN A 135 6.91 -15.51 -10.87
C GLN A 135 7.96 -16.05 -9.89
N VAL A 136 7.63 -16.05 -8.60
CA VAL A 136 8.51 -16.52 -7.52
C VAL A 136 7.91 -17.66 -6.71
N GLY A 137 6.69 -18.09 -7.05
CA GLY A 137 6.04 -19.26 -6.45
C GLY A 137 4.74 -19.66 -7.14
N ASN A 138 4.18 -20.79 -6.71
CA ASN A 138 2.90 -21.34 -7.16
C ASN A 138 2.16 -22.02 -5.97
N GLY A 139 0.83 -22.04 -6.02
CA GLY A 139 -0.02 -22.66 -4.97
C GLY A 139 -0.14 -21.83 -3.67
N TRP A 140 -0.06 -20.50 -3.79
CA TRP A 140 -0.16 -19.54 -2.68
C TRP A 140 -1.59 -19.01 -2.47
#